data_AF-A0A7R9EL03-F1
#
_entry.id   AF-A0A7R9EL03-F1
#
_cell.length_a   1.000
_cell.length_b   1.000
_cell.length_c   1.000
_cell.angle_alpha   90.00
_cell.angle_beta   90.00
_cell.angle_gamma   90.00
#
_symmetry.space_group_name_H-M   'P 1'
#
loop_
_entity.id
_entity.type
_entity.pdbx_description
1 polymer ?
#
loop_
_entity_poly.entity_id
_entity_poly.type
_entity_poly.pdbx_seq_one_letter_code
_entity_poly.pdbx_strand_id
1 'polypeptide(L)'
;MHFVGLKVESFIGGLPYHEDVKKAEGCQIAVGAPGRIKHLIEAGCMKTDLVRLFVMDEADKLMDDTFVKDINYIFWKLPDNKQMIAASATYPNSLEKAVSCYMRTPTHVSPNYDGPVLLGLRQFVMVVPAHTNVAAQVKIKIERLMELLSSVTFQQCVVFSNYQTSGCAMLHRGEWRGDLPISAVGSFL
;
A
#
# COMPACT_ATOMS: atom_id res chain seq x y z
N MET A 1 16.86 2.00 -19.51
CA MET A 1 18.25 1.74 -19.07
C MET A 1 18.29 0.33 -18.52
N HIS A 2 19.06 -0.57 -19.13
CA HIS A 2 19.27 -1.93 -18.63
C HIS A 2 20.69 -1.99 -18.06
N PHE A 3 20.83 -2.05 -16.75
CA PHE A 3 22.14 -2.19 -16.10
C PHE A 3 22.55 -3.66 -16.14
N VAL A 4 23.39 -4.02 -17.10
CA VAL A 4 23.89 -5.39 -17.27
C VAL A 4 24.72 -5.77 -16.03
N GLY A 5 24.36 -6.89 -15.40
CA GLY A 5 25.07 -7.44 -14.24
C GLY A 5 24.54 -7.02 -12.87
N LEU A 6 23.44 -6.25 -12.80
CA LEU A 6 22.77 -5.92 -11.54
C LEU A 6 21.75 -7.02 -11.17
N LYS A 7 21.96 -7.70 -10.04
CA LYS A 7 21.02 -8.72 -9.52
C LYS A 7 20.02 -8.10 -8.54
N VAL A 8 18.76 -8.05 -8.96
CA VAL A 8 17.64 -7.50 -8.19
C VAL A 8 16.66 -8.63 -7.89
N GLU A 9 16.26 -8.80 -6.63
CA GLU A 9 15.41 -9.90 -6.20
C GLU A 9 14.26 -9.40 -5.30
N SER A 10 13.11 -10.06 -5.41
CA SER A 10 11.91 -9.74 -4.62
C SER A 10 11.62 -10.78 -3.55
N PHE A 11 11.33 -10.34 -2.32
CA PHE A 11 11.09 -11.16 -1.15
C PHE A 11 9.73 -10.82 -0.53
N ILE A 12 8.69 -11.52 -1.00
CA ILE A 12 7.30 -11.33 -0.55
C ILE A 12 6.72 -12.60 0.05
N GLY A 13 5.69 -12.46 0.88
CA GLY A 13 4.96 -13.61 1.42
C GLY A 13 4.23 -14.41 0.34
N GLY A 14 3.85 -15.65 0.66
CA GLY A 14 3.12 -16.54 -0.26
C GLY A 14 4.01 -17.37 -1.21
N LEU A 15 5.33 -17.16 -1.20
CA LEU A 15 6.28 -17.94 -1.99
C LEU A 15 7.09 -18.93 -1.13
N PRO A 16 7.59 -20.05 -1.71
CA PRO A 16 8.35 -21.04 -0.97
C PRO A 16 9.67 -20.49 -0.41
N TYR A 17 9.94 -20.81 0.86
CA TYR A 17 11.11 -20.22 1.55
C TYR A 17 12.46 -20.54 0.90
N HIS A 18 12.62 -21.77 0.42
CA HIS A 18 13.86 -22.26 -0.16
C HIS A 18 14.28 -21.52 -1.44
N GLU A 19 13.33 -20.96 -2.19
CA GLU A 19 13.63 -20.17 -3.39
C GLU A 19 14.25 -18.83 -2.99
N ASP A 20 13.74 -18.19 -1.95
CA ASP A 20 14.24 -16.91 -1.47
C ASP A 20 15.67 -17.02 -0.91
N VAL A 21 16.02 -18.15 -0.29
CA VAL A 21 17.41 -18.39 0.14
C VAL A 21 18.36 -18.35 -1.06
N LYS A 22 18.00 -19.00 -2.17
CA LYS A 22 18.80 -18.99 -3.41
C LYS A 22 18.84 -17.62 -4.07
N LYS A 23 17.73 -16.87 -4.02
CA LYS A 23 17.68 -15.48 -4.54
C LYS A 23 18.59 -14.55 -3.74
N ALA A 24 18.59 -14.69 -2.41
CA ALA A 24 19.39 -13.85 -1.52
C ALA A 24 20.91 -13.98 -1.79
N GLU A 25 21.37 -15.14 -2.26
CA GLU A 25 22.77 -15.32 -2.66
C GLU A 25 23.16 -14.40 -3.83
N GLY A 26 24.12 -13.50 -3.58
CA GLY A 26 24.60 -12.55 -4.60
C GLY A 26 23.60 -11.45 -4.96
N CYS A 27 22.50 -11.30 -4.22
CA CYS A 27 21.53 -10.23 -4.41
C CYS A 27 22.17 -8.87 -4.12
N GLN A 28 22.05 -7.92 -5.05
CA GLN A 28 22.57 -6.56 -4.89
C GLN A 28 21.48 -5.58 -4.47
N ILE A 29 20.24 -5.81 -4.91
CA ILE A 29 19.07 -5.03 -4.51
C ILE A 29 17.97 -5.99 -4.08
N ALA A 30 17.65 -5.95 -2.79
CA ALA A 30 16.54 -6.70 -2.21
C ALA A 30 15.32 -5.79 -2.07
N VAL A 31 14.20 -6.19 -2.65
CA VAL A 31 12.90 -5.51 -2.51
C VAL A 31 11.95 -6.48 -1.83
N GLY A 32 11.26 -6.09 -0.76
CA GLY A 32 10.40 -7.06 -0.08
C GLY A 32 9.60 -6.53 1.08
N ALA A 33 8.66 -7.35 1.53
CA ALA A 33 7.87 -7.05 2.72
C ALA A 33 8.75 -7.15 3.99
N PRO A 34 8.59 -6.25 4.97
CA PRO A 34 9.47 -6.18 6.15
C PRO A 34 9.63 -7.51 6.87
N GLY A 35 8.52 -8.21 7.17
CA GLY A 35 8.57 -9.49 7.86
C GLY A 35 9.33 -10.57 7.09
N ARG A 36 9.27 -10.56 5.75
CA ARG A 36 9.99 -11.54 4.91
C ARG A 36 11.49 -11.27 4.89
N ILE A 37 11.87 -10.00 4.72
CA ILE A 37 13.27 -9.54 4.74
C ILE A 37 13.89 -9.83 6.11
N LYS A 38 13.21 -9.45 7.19
CA LYS A 38 13.64 -9.73 8.56
C LYS A 38 13.94 -11.22 8.77
N HIS A 39 13.03 -12.10 8.36
CA HIS A 39 13.20 -13.55 8.55
C HIS A 39 14.45 -14.08 7.83
N LEU A 40 14.74 -13.61 6.61
CA LEU A 40 15.95 -14.01 5.87
C LEU A 40 17.24 -13.48 6.51
N ILE A 41 17.20 -12.29 7.11
CA ILE A 41 18.33 -11.72 7.87
C ILE A 41 18.53 -12.51 9.18
N GLU A 42 17.45 -12.79 9.92
CA GLU A 42 17.48 -13.58 11.16
C GLU A 42 18.05 -14.99 10.95
N ALA A 43 17.70 -15.62 9.84
CA ALA A 43 18.20 -16.94 9.45
C ALA A 43 19.65 -16.91 8.92
N GLY A 44 20.26 -15.73 8.74
CA GLY A 44 21.59 -15.57 8.18
C GLY A 44 21.68 -15.87 6.67
N CYS A 45 20.54 -16.00 5.98
CA CYS A 45 20.48 -16.24 4.54
C CYS A 45 20.71 -14.97 3.72
N MET A 46 20.35 -13.81 4.27
CA MET A 46 20.58 -12.50 3.64
C MET A 46 21.67 -11.75 4.40
N LYS A 47 22.81 -11.55 3.75
CA LYS A 47 23.94 -10.77 4.31
C LYS A 47 23.69 -9.27 4.15
N THR A 48 23.84 -8.52 5.23
CA THR A 48 23.56 -7.08 5.25
C THR A 48 24.82 -6.22 5.39
N ASP A 49 26.00 -6.83 5.56
CA ASP A 49 27.25 -6.15 5.93
C ASP A 49 27.71 -5.06 4.95
N LEU A 50 27.29 -5.16 3.69
CA LEU A 50 27.67 -4.24 2.60
C LEU A 50 26.53 -3.31 2.18
N VAL A 51 25.40 -3.32 2.89
CA VAL A 51 24.26 -2.47 2.56
C VAL A 51 24.60 -1.02 2.86
N ARG A 52 24.57 -0.18 1.81
CA ARG A 52 24.87 1.26 1.88
C ARG A 52 23.65 2.14 1.69
N LEU A 53 22.51 1.57 1.27
CA LEU A 53 21.28 2.28 1.00
C LEU A 53 20.11 1.49 1.58
N PHE A 54 19.27 2.15 2.38
CA PHE A 54 18.02 1.59 2.90
C PHE A 54 16.86 2.51 2.52
N VAL A 55 15.89 1.96 1.79
CA VAL A 55 14.75 2.71 1.25
C VAL A 55 13.46 2.19 1.88
N MET A 56 12.67 3.10 2.43
CA MET A 56 11.31 2.84 2.90
C MET A 56 10.35 3.50 1.94
N ASP A 57 9.61 2.71 1.17
CA ASP A 57 8.50 3.19 0.35
C ASP A 57 7.18 3.04 1.12
N GLU A 58 6.25 3.97 0.94
CA GLU A 58 5.06 4.12 1.78
C GLU A 58 5.41 4.15 3.29
N ALA A 59 6.34 5.06 3.65
CA ALA A 59 6.89 5.12 5.00
C ALA A 59 5.83 5.38 6.09
N ASP A 60 4.72 6.05 5.76
CA ASP A 60 3.56 6.18 6.66
C ASP A 60 3.05 4.81 7.13
N LYS A 61 2.80 3.88 6.21
CA LYS A 61 2.33 2.53 6.53
C LYS A 61 3.40 1.69 7.22
N LEU A 62 4.67 1.84 6.83
CA LEU A 62 5.77 1.07 7.42
C LEU A 62 6.05 1.46 8.88
N MET A 63 5.70 2.68 9.27
CA MET A 63 5.84 3.18 10.64
C MET A 63 4.65 2.86 11.55
N ASP A 64 3.60 2.18 11.04
CA ASP A 64 2.51 1.69 11.87
C ASP A 64 2.94 0.51 12.76
N ASP A 65 2.17 0.26 13.81
CA ASP A 65 2.44 -0.76 14.85
C ASP A 65 2.67 -2.18 14.29
N THR A 66 2.10 -2.47 13.12
CA THR A 66 2.22 -3.76 12.43
C THR A 66 3.66 -4.04 11.96
N PHE A 67 4.36 -3.03 11.43
CA PHE A 67 5.63 -3.22 10.73
C PHE A 67 6.82 -2.56 11.43
N VAL A 68 6.59 -1.59 12.30
CA VAL A 68 7.67 -0.82 12.97
C VAL A 68 8.70 -1.71 13.68
N LYS A 69 8.26 -2.82 14.28
CA LYS A 69 9.16 -3.78 14.96
C LYS A 69 10.10 -4.48 13.98
N ASP A 70 9.60 -4.84 12.81
CA ASP A 70 10.39 -5.50 11.78
C ASP A 70 11.34 -4.52 11.10
N ILE A 71 10.89 -3.29 10.82
CA ILE A 71 11.74 -2.22 10.31
C ILE A 71 12.86 -1.89 11.29
N ASN A 72 12.55 -1.77 12.59
CA ASN A 72 13.56 -1.58 13.63
C ASN A 72 14.61 -2.67 13.60
N TYR A 73 14.20 -3.94 13.56
CA TYR A 73 15.13 -5.06 13.50
C TYR A 73 16.05 -4.95 12.28
N ILE A 74 15.47 -4.75 11.09
CA ILE A 74 16.23 -4.62 9.84
C ILE A 74 17.23 -3.48 9.98
N PHE A 75 16.79 -2.29 10.36
CA PHE A 75 17.64 -1.11 10.49
C PHE A 75 18.87 -1.34 11.39
N TRP A 76 18.68 -2.01 12.54
CA TRP A 76 19.76 -2.32 13.49
C TRP A 76 20.70 -3.42 13.00
N LYS A 77 20.27 -4.26 12.05
CA LYS A 77 21.15 -5.24 11.38
C LYS A 77 21.91 -4.67 10.19
N LEU A 78 21.55 -3.49 9.70
CA LEU A 78 22.28 -2.82 8.64
C LEU A 78 23.46 -2.01 9.22
N PRO A 79 24.58 -1.88 8.48
CA PRO A 79 25.73 -1.06 8.89
C PRO A 79 25.35 0.38 9.26
N ASP A 80 26.10 1.00 10.17
CA ASP A 80 25.87 2.39 10.56
C ASP A 80 26.10 3.39 9.42
N ASN A 81 27.04 3.08 8.52
CA ASN A 81 27.35 3.90 7.36
C ASN A 81 26.42 3.55 6.19
N LYS A 82 25.13 3.90 6.34
CA LYS A 82 24.09 3.73 5.33
C LYS A 82 23.37 5.05 5.07
N GLN A 83 23.05 5.32 3.81
CA GLN A 83 22.10 6.35 3.44
C GLN A 83 20.68 5.79 3.61
N MET A 84 19.78 6.60 4.16
CA MET A 84 18.37 6.25 4.27
C MET A 84 17.52 7.16 3.40
N ILE A 85 16.51 6.60 2.75
CA ILE A 85 15.47 7.33 2.03
C ILE A 85 14.13 6.84 2.55
N ALA A 86 13.24 7.76 2.92
CA ALA A 86 11.84 7.47 3.22
C ALA A 86 10.97 8.23 2.24
N ALA A 87 10.18 7.51 1.45
CA ALA A 87 9.22 8.05 0.51
C ALA A 87 7.81 7.78 1.03
N SER A 88 6.95 8.79 0.97
CA SER A 88 5.55 8.67 1.37
C SER A 88 4.71 9.73 0.65
N ALA A 89 3.48 9.36 0.29
CA ALA A 89 2.52 10.30 -0.28
C ALA A 89 1.92 11.22 0.80
N THR A 90 1.85 10.74 2.05
CA THR A 90 1.42 11.55 3.20
C THR A 90 2.57 11.73 4.18
N TYR A 91 2.70 12.93 4.74
CA TYR A 91 3.80 13.25 5.66
C TYR A 91 3.30 13.99 6.90
N PRO A 92 2.54 13.31 7.79
CA PRO A 92 2.11 13.91 9.05
C PRO A 92 3.30 14.08 10.01
N ASN A 93 3.17 14.99 10.97
CA ASN A 93 4.20 15.22 12.01
C ASN A 93 4.55 13.96 12.81
N SER A 94 3.63 12.98 12.91
CA SER A 94 3.90 11.68 13.53
C SER A 94 4.90 10.86 12.72
N LEU A 95 4.73 10.83 11.40
CA LEU A 95 5.66 10.16 10.50
C LEU A 95 7.02 10.83 10.56
N GLU A 96 7.07 12.17 10.47
CA GLU A 96 8.33 12.93 10.55
C GLU A 96 9.14 12.57 11.80
N LYS A 97 8.47 12.55 12.96
CA LYS A 97 9.11 12.15 14.23
C LYS A 97 9.60 10.70 14.19
N ALA A 98 8.79 9.78 13.66
CA ALA A 98 9.17 8.37 13.56
C ALA A 98 10.40 8.18 12.65
N VAL A 99 10.38 8.73 11.42
CA VAL A 99 11.48 8.55 10.46
C VAL A 99 12.75 9.30 10.86
N SER A 100 12.62 10.44 11.55
CA SER A 100 13.78 11.22 12.03
C SER A 100 14.68 10.43 12.98
N CYS A 101 14.14 9.45 13.70
CA CYS A 101 14.91 8.58 14.60
C CYS A 101 15.89 7.67 13.84
N TYR A 102 15.67 7.43 12.55
CA TYR A 102 16.52 6.57 11.72
C TYR A 102 17.52 7.36 10.86
N MET A 103 17.36 8.67 10.75
CA MET A 103 18.11 9.52 9.82
C MET A 103 19.06 10.47 10.53
N ARG A 104 20.23 10.69 9.95
CA ARG A 104 21.18 11.72 10.42
C ARG A 104 21.02 12.96 9.54
N THR A 105 20.45 14.02 10.09
CA THR A 105 20.24 15.30 9.38
C THR A 105 19.45 15.15 8.08
N PRO A 106 18.15 14.75 8.14
CA PRO A 106 17.36 14.50 6.95
C PRO A 106 17.12 15.77 6.14
N THR A 107 17.13 15.64 4.81
CA THR A 107 16.64 16.70 3.90
C THR A 107 15.24 16.33 3.44
N HIS A 108 14.26 17.17 3.74
CA HIS A 108 12.89 16.98 3.29
C HIS A 108 12.70 17.58 1.90
N VAL A 109 12.18 16.78 0.97
CA VAL A 109 11.87 17.20 -0.40
C VAL A 109 10.40 16.90 -0.64
N SER A 110 9.60 17.96 -0.83
CA SER A 110 8.19 17.86 -1.17
C SER A 110 7.88 18.76 -2.37
N PRO A 111 7.07 18.29 -3.34
CA PRO A 111 6.61 19.13 -4.44
C PRO A 111 5.63 20.23 -3.99
N ASN A 112 5.09 20.17 -2.76
CA ASN A 112 4.11 21.13 -2.24
C ASN A 112 4.28 21.40 -0.74
N TYR A 113 4.28 22.66 -0.33
CA TYR A 113 4.40 23.07 1.08
C TYR A 113 3.05 23.16 1.82
N ASP A 114 1.93 23.27 1.10
CA ASP A 114 0.62 23.61 1.68
C ASP A 114 -0.29 22.39 1.99
N GLY A 115 0.29 21.19 2.07
CA GLY A 115 -0.43 19.96 2.39
C GLY A 115 -1.28 19.39 1.23
N PRO A 116 -1.97 18.26 1.43
CA PRO A 116 -2.84 17.67 0.43
C PRO A 116 -4.10 18.53 0.29
N VAL A 117 -4.06 19.53 -0.59
CA VAL A 117 -5.25 20.29 -0.93
C VAL A 117 -5.97 19.55 -2.05
N LEU A 118 -7.19 19.09 -1.79
CA LEU A 118 -8.09 18.51 -2.80
C LEU A 118 -8.64 19.59 -3.76
N LEU A 119 -7.79 20.54 -4.18
CA LEU A 119 -8.14 21.62 -5.09
C LEU A 119 -8.61 21.02 -6.41
N GLY A 120 -9.82 21.40 -6.82
CA GLY A 120 -10.46 20.88 -8.04
C GLY A 120 -11.26 19.59 -7.84
N LEU A 121 -11.23 18.97 -6.66
CA LEU A 121 -12.07 17.80 -6.36
C LEU A 121 -13.40 18.24 -5.73
N ARG A 122 -14.50 17.98 -6.43
CA ARG A 122 -15.86 18.23 -5.92
C ARG A 122 -16.32 17.01 -5.12
N GLN A 123 -16.64 17.24 -3.85
CA GLN A 123 -17.11 16.20 -2.94
C GLN A 123 -18.60 16.39 -2.68
N PHE A 124 -19.36 15.30 -2.73
CA PHE A 124 -20.79 15.29 -2.46
C PHE A 124 -21.11 14.18 -1.47
N VAL A 125 -22.11 14.41 -0.62
CA VAL A 125 -22.59 13.43 0.36
C VAL A 125 -24.08 13.24 0.16
N MET A 126 -24.51 11.98 0.04
CA MET A 126 -25.92 11.60 0.02
C MET A 126 -26.23 10.79 1.28
N VAL A 127 -27.06 11.36 2.16
CA VAL A 127 -27.51 10.68 3.37
C VAL A 127 -28.67 9.76 3.02
N VAL A 128 -28.58 8.49 3.41
CA VAL A 128 -29.64 7.48 3.23
C VAL A 128 -30.26 7.11 4.57
N PRO A 129 -31.54 6.68 4.60
CA PRO A 129 -32.19 6.21 5.83
C PRO A 129 -31.39 5.08 6.49
N ALA A 130 -31.23 5.17 7.82
CA ALA A 130 -30.61 4.14 8.62
C ALA A 130 -31.56 2.95 8.81
N HIS A 131 -31.02 1.73 8.76
CA HIS A 131 -31.77 0.50 8.96
C HIS A 131 -31.00 -0.45 9.89
N THR A 132 -31.70 -1.09 10.83
CA THR A 132 -31.10 -2.01 11.82
C THR A 132 -30.51 -3.26 11.17
N ASN A 133 -31.17 -3.77 10.14
CA ASN A 133 -30.66 -4.85 9.29
C ASN A 133 -29.60 -4.33 8.28
N VAL A 134 -28.38 -4.87 8.37
CA VAL A 134 -27.24 -4.52 7.51
C VAL A 134 -27.51 -4.82 6.04
N ALA A 135 -28.15 -5.94 5.70
CA ALA A 135 -28.46 -6.28 4.31
C ALA A 135 -29.46 -5.30 3.69
N ALA A 136 -30.46 -4.87 4.46
CA ALA A 136 -31.40 -3.82 4.03
C ALA A 136 -30.69 -2.46 3.87
N GLN A 137 -29.77 -2.12 4.79
CA GLN A 137 -28.96 -0.90 4.67
C GLN A 137 -28.11 -0.89 3.40
N VAL A 138 -27.47 -2.02 3.06
CA VAL A 138 -26.68 -2.18 1.84
C VAL A 138 -27.57 -2.05 0.60
N LYS A 139 -28.77 -2.66 0.60
CA LYS A 139 -29.73 -2.55 -0.50
C LYS A 139 -30.09 -1.10 -0.81
N ILE A 140 -30.43 -0.31 0.21
CA ILE A 140 -30.75 1.12 0.06
C ILE A 140 -29.57 1.89 -0.56
N LYS A 141 -28.34 1.59 -0.11
CA LYS A 141 -27.13 2.22 -0.67
C LYS A 141 -26.90 1.85 -2.13
N ILE A 142 -27.11 0.59 -2.50
CA ILE A 142 -26.97 0.11 -3.89
C ILE A 142 -28.01 0.78 -4.79
N GLU A 143 -29.28 0.85 -4.37
CA GLU A 143 -30.33 1.51 -5.13
C GLU A 143 -29.98 2.98 -5.43
N ARG A 144 -29.52 3.74 -4.42
CA ARG A 144 -29.08 5.13 -4.61
C ARG A 144 -27.83 5.27 -5.45
N LEU A 145 -26.88 4.35 -5.32
CA LEU A 145 -25.69 4.34 -6.17
C LEU A 145 -26.08 4.13 -7.64
N MET A 146 -27.03 3.24 -7.94
CA MET A 146 -27.50 3.01 -9.31
C MET A 146 -28.18 4.25 -9.90
N GLU A 147 -28.99 4.96 -9.10
CA GLU A 147 -29.58 6.25 -9.51
C GLU A 147 -28.48 7.28 -9.88
N LEU A 148 -27.41 7.36 -9.07
CA LEU A 148 -26.29 8.27 -9.31
C LEU A 148 -25.50 7.89 -10.55
N LEU A 149 -25.14 6.61 -10.70
CA LEU A 149 -24.38 6.13 -11.84
C LEU A 149 -25.18 6.23 -13.15
N SER A 150 -26.51 6.19 -13.10
CA SER A 150 -27.38 6.37 -14.27
C SER A 150 -27.55 7.84 -14.67
N SER A 151 -27.37 8.78 -13.74
CA SER A 151 -27.55 10.21 -13.98
C SER A 151 -26.25 10.95 -14.31
N VAL A 152 -25.11 10.33 -14.07
CA VAL A 152 -23.78 10.91 -14.30
C VAL A 152 -23.09 10.21 -15.47
N THR A 153 -22.62 10.98 -16.44
CA THR A 153 -21.77 10.46 -17.52
C THR A 153 -20.34 10.30 -17.05
N PHE A 154 -19.74 9.12 -17.23
CA PHE A 154 -18.34 8.85 -16.92
C PHE A 154 -17.75 7.84 -17.92
N GLN A 155 -16.43 7.88 -18.12
CA GLN A 155 -15.72 6.86 -18.89
C GLN A 155 -15.39 5.63 -18.03
N GLN A 156 -14.90 5.87 -16.82
CA GLN A 156 -14.59 4.86 -15.82
C GLN A 156 -14.97 5.38 -14.44
N CYS A 157 -15.48 4.50 -13.59
CA CYS A 157 -15.88 4.81 -12.22
C CYS A 157 -15.35 3.74 -11.27
N VAL A 158 -14.83 4.16 -10.13
CA VAL A 158 -14.41 3.26 -9.04
C VAL A 158 -15.40 3.40 -7.89
N VAL A 159 -15.99 2.28 -7.49
CA VAL A 159 -16.89 2.20 -6.33
C VAL A 159 -16.18 1.42 -5.23
N PHE A 160 -15.91 2.09 -4.11
CA PHE A 160 -15.36 1.44 -2.93
C PHE A 160 -16.49 0.88 -2.05
N SER A 161 -16.34 -0.36 -1.60
CA SER A 161 -17.22 -0.98 -0.62
C SER A 161 -16.42 -1.70 0.45
N ASN A 162 -16.86 -1.59 1.70
CA ASN A 162 -16.23 -2.28 2.83
C ASN A 162 -16.56 -3.79 2.87
N TYR A 163 -17.48 -4.28 2.03
CA TYR A 163 -17.89 -5.68 2.00
C TYR A 163 -17.67 -6.29 0.61
N GLN A 164 -16.82 -7.31 0.53
CA GLN A 164 -16.47 -8.03 -0.70
C GLN A 164 -17.69 -8.55 -1.48
N THR A 165 -18.76 -8.92 -0.77
CA THR A 165 -20.02 -9.42 -1.36
C THR A 165 -20.82 -8.37 -2.13
N SER A 166 -20.54 -7.07 -1.94
CA SER A 166 -21.34 -5.99 -2.55
C SER A 166 -21.07 -5.84 -4.05
N GLY A 167 -19.80 -5.96 -4.48
CA GLY A 167 -19.43 -5.85 -5.90
C GLY A 167 -19.99 -7.01 -6.72
N CYS A 168 -19.92 -8.23 -6.18
CA CYS A 168 -20.55 -9.40 -6.77
C CYS A 168 -22.09 -9.28 -6.80
N ALA A 169 -22.72 -8.68 -5.79
CA ALA A 169 -24.18 -8.50 -5.78
C ALA A 169 -24.66 -7.59 -6.92
N MET A 170 -23.93 -6.52 -7.25
CA MET A 170 -24.26 -5.62 -8.37
C MET A 170 -24.10 -6.34 -9.73
N LEU A 171 -23.09 -7.20 -9.87
CA LEU A 171 -22.84 -8.01 -11.07
C LEU A 171 -23.86 -9.14 -11.25
N HIS A 172 -24.14 -9.91 -10.20
CA HIS A 172 -24.98 -11.11 -10.30
C HIS A 172 -26.48 -10.81 -10.40
N ARG A 173 -26.95 -9.65 -9.94
CA ARG A 173 -28.38 -9.31 -9.99
C ARG A 173 -28.84 -8.69 -11.31
N GLY A 174 -27.92 -8.39 -12.24
CA GLY A 174 -28.26 -7.75 -13.52
C GLY A 174 -28.93 -6.39 -13.37
N GLU A 175 -28.75 -5.73 -12.21
CA GLU A 175 -29.39 -4.45 -11.88
C GLU A 175 -28.70 -3.28 -12.61
N TRP A 176 -27.47 -3.47 -13.10
CA TRP A 176 -26.82 -2.54 -14.00
C TRP A 176 -27.24 -2.80 -15.46
N ARG A 177 -27.91 -1.81 -16.06
CA ARG A 177 -28.35 -1.83 -17.47
C ARG A 177 -27.45 -1.02 -18.41
N GLY A 178 -26.32 -0.51 -17.93
CA GLY A 178 -25.38 0.24 -18.76
C GLY A 178 -24.50 -0.68 -19.59
N ASP A 179 -24.17 -0.27 -20.82
CA ASP A 179 -23.30 -1.02 -21.74
C ASP A 179 -21.83 -1.13 -21.29
N LEU A 180 -21.48 -0.55 -20.12
CA LEU A 180 -20.12 -0.54 -19.61
C LEU A 180 -19.81 -1.83 -18.81
N PRO A 181 -18.72 -2.54 -19.13
CA PRO A 181 -18.32 -3.74 -18.39
C PRO A 181 -17.95 -3.38 -16.95
N ILE A 182 -18.46 -4.17 -15.99
CA ILE A 182 -18.12 -4.05 -14.57
C ILE A 182 -17.07 -5.12 -14.24
N SER A 183 -16.02 -4.72 -13.52
CA SER A 183 -15.03 -5.62 -12.93
C SER A 183 -15.02 -5.43 -11.41
N ALA A 184 -15.03 -6.52 -10.66
CA ALA A 184 -14.88 -6.50 -9.21
C ALA A 184 -13.48 -6.97 -8.83
N VAL A 185 -12.80 -6.20 -7.96
CA VAL A 185 -11.51 -6.57 -7.38
C VAL A 185 -11.73 -6.68 -5.87
N GLY A 186 -11.52 -7.88 -5.32
CA GLY A 186 -11.54 -8.11 -3.87
C GLY A 186 -10.20 -7.75 -3.25
N SER A 187 -10.21 -7.27 -2.01
CA SER A 187 -9.00 -7.11 -1.20
C SER A 187 -8.34 -8.48 -0.99
N PHE A 188 -7.07 -8.63 -1.40
CA PHE A 188 -6.23 -9.80 -1.10
C PHE A 188 -5.52 -9.65 0.26
N LEU A 189 -6.23 -9.16 1.28
CA LEU A 189 -5.75 -9.04 2.65
C LEU A 189 -6.62 -9.89 3.57
#